data_AF-X1IN99-F1
#
_entry.id   AF-X1IN99-F1
#
_cell.length_a   1.000
_cell.length_b   1.000
_cell.length_c   1.000
_cell.angle_alpha   90.00
_cell.angle_beta   90.00
_cell.angle_gamma   90.00
#
_symmetry.space_group_name_H-M   'P 1'
#
loop_
_entity.id
_entity.type
_entity.pdbx_description
1 polymer ?
#
loop_
_entity_poly.entity_id
_entity_poly.type
_entity_poly.pdbx_seq_one_letter_code
_entity_poly.pdbx_strand_id
1 'polypeptide(L)'
;GMIGIDNIKVRKALNYMFKCDDHGNIKEKGLIEGNNIHLPINKFILFTYNPNDDDADSLYGESDFRAAYRYYFSNDIIQRFWNIFLEKFGQPTVIGRYGSGTPKDKQDSYLEILKTIQTDTAIVMPKDLEAELLEATRRGDAGYKSAFDTNNAMIARALLVGTLLMDTGEKGSWALSKTHFDIFIYILDYLGGETEDTIIREQIIKRLIDFNFAQPKYPYFKFKSLIKEDQEAKAKIAKMLVDAGLINPEEEWVREFLKIPA
;
A
#
# COMPACT_ATOMS: atom_id res chain seq x y z
N GLY A 1 -0.64 37.16 26.47
CA GLY A 1 -1.36 36.58 25.32
C GLY A 1 -1.14 35.09 25.31
N MET A 2 -2.07 34.31 24.75
CA MET A 2 -1.90 32.86 24.63
C MET A 2 -1.00 32.51 23.43
N ILE A 3 -0.22 31.45 23.56
CA ILE A 3 0.60 30.85 22.50
C ILE A 3 -0.26 29.84 21.74
N GLY A 4 -0.33 29.98 20.42
CA GLY A 4 -1.05 29.07 19.53
C GLY A 4 -0.16 28.50 18.44
N ILE A 5 -0.69 27.54 17.68
CA ILE A 5 -0.04 27.04 16.46
C ILE A 5 -0.44 27.94 15.30
N ASP A 6 0.55 28.58 14.69
CA ASP A 6 0.36 29.35 13.46
C ASP A 6 0.28 28.44 12.22
N ASN A 7 1.20 27.47 12.13
CA ASN A 7 1.25 26.54 10.99
C ASN A 7 1.99 25.24 11.34
N ILE A 8 1.60 24.13 10.72
CA ILE A 8 2.29 22.83 10.74
C ILE A 8 2.78 22.52 9.33
N LYS A 9 4.10 22.44 9.16
CA LYS A 9 4.72 22.15 7.85
C LYS A 9 5.19 20.70 7.79
N VAL A 10 4.66 19.95 6.83
CA VAL A 10 5.11 18.59 6.54
C VAL A 10 6.51 18.63 5.93
N ARG A 11 7.40 17.76 6.42
CA ARG A 11 8.77 17.64 5.95
C ARG A 11 9.09 16.21 5.54
N LYS A 12 9.97 16.05 4.55
CA LYS A 12 10.40 14.72 4.08
C LYS A 12 11.32 14.08 5.13
N ALA A 13 10.91 12.94 5.67
CA ALA A 13 11.66 12.22 6.71
C ALA A 13 13.10 11.84 6.28
N LEU A 14 13.30 11.55 4.98
CA LEU A 14 14.62 11.20 4.40
C LEU A 14 15.72 12.24 4.62
N ASN A 15 15.36 13.50 4.93
CA ASN A 15 16.32 14.58 5.13
C ASN A 15 16.83 14.67 6.58
N TYR A 16 16.31 13.83 7.48
CA TYR A 16 16.54 13.93 8.92
C TYR A 16 17.22 12.71 9.51
N MET A 17 18.09 12.96 10.49
CA MET A 17 18.66 11.94 11.35
C MET A 17 18.46 12.28 12.82
N PHE A 18 18.55 11.27 13.69
CA PHE A 18 18.44 11.44 15.14
C PHE A 18 19.80 11.28 15.82
N LYS A 19 20.04 12.13 16.82
CA LYS A 19 21.17 12.05 17.75
C LYS A 19 20.66 11.79 19.15
N CYS A 20 21.07 10.65 19.69
CA CYS A 20 20.65 10.19 21.00
C CYS A 20 21.72 10.44 22.08
N ASP A 21 21.30 10.31 23.33
CA ASP A 21 22.19 10.05 24.47
C ASP A 21 22.58 8.57 24.54
N ASP A 22 23.38 8.24 25.55
CA ASP A 22 23.90 6.88 25.75
C ASP A 22 22.80 5.88 26.16
N HIS A 23 21.58 6.37 26.43
CA HIS A 23 20.40 5.59 26.79
C HIS A 23 19.39 5.49 25.64
N GLY A 24 19.71 6.04 24.46
CA GLY A 24 18.82 6.00 23.29
C GLY A 24 17.78 7.11 23.23
N ASN A 25 17.72 8.03 24.21
CA ASN A 25 16.78 9.15 24.17
C ASN A 25 17.27 10.23 23.20
N ILE A 26 16.36 10.80 22.42
CA ILE A 26 16.72 11.90 21.51
C ILE A 26 17.12 13.14 22.33
N LYS A 27 18.30 13.70 22.04
CA LYS A 27 18.77 14.93 22.70
C LYS A 27 17.87 16.12 22.34
N GLU A 28 17.87 17.17 23.16
CA GLU A 28 17.05 18.37 22.92
C GLU A 28 17.29 18.96 21.52
N LYS A 29 18.56 19.04 21.07
CA LYS A 29 18.96 19.40 19.69
C LYS A 29 19.38 18.17 18.88
N GLY A 30 18.62 17.10 19.04
CA GLY A 30 18.92 15.77 18.51
C GLY A 30 18.47 15.56 17.07
N LEU A 31 17.64 16.42 16.50
CA LEU A 31 17.24 16.31 15.09
C LEU A 31 18.32 16.92 14.20
N ILE A 32 18.83 16.18 13.23
CA ILE A 32 19.89 16.60 12.32
C ILE A 32 19.31 16.75 10.92
N GLU A 33 19.46 17.91 10.29
CA GLU A 33 19.05 18.17 8.90
C GLU A 33 20.28 18.43 8.01
N GLY A 34 20.34 17.74 6.85
CA GLY A 34 21.33 18.01 5.80
C GLY A 34 22.79 18.02 6.29
N ASN A 35 23.49 19.15 6.10
CA ASN A 35 24.89 19.36 6.48
C ASN A 35 25.09 19.50 8.00
N ASN A 36 24.58 18.55 8.78
CA ASN A 36 24.76 18.47 10.23
C ASN A 36 24.15 19.63 11.04
N ILE A 37 23.03 20.20 10.56
CA ILE A 37 22.32 21.26 11.28
C ILE A 37 21.51 20.65 12.40
N HIS A 38 21.86 20.98 13.65
CA HIS A 38 21.17 20.50 14.84
C HIS A 38 19.94 21.34 15.18
N LEU A 39 18.78 20.71 15.17
CA LEU A 39 17.47 21.32 15.35
C LEU A 39 16.83 20.85 16.66
N PRO A 40 16.08 21.73 17.35
CA PRO A 40 15.46 21.40 18.61
C PRO A 40 14.19 20.55 18.41
N ILE A 41 14.11 19.41 19.08
CA ILE A 41 13.03 18.41 18.90
C ILE A 41 11.65 18.94 19.29
N ASN A 42 11.58 19.83 20.29
CA ASN A 42 10.33 20.41 20.77
C ASN A 42 9.59 21.27 19.72
N LYS A 43 10.26 21.67 18.63
CA LYS A 43 9.66 22.37 17.48
C LYS A 43 9.15 21.44 16.37
N PHE A 44 9.28 20.13 16.56
CA PHE A 44 8.87 19.12 15.59
C PHE A 44 7.81 18.20 16.19
N ILE A 45 6.88 17.78 15.35
CA ILE A 45 6.00 16.66 15.62
C ILE A 45 6.66 15.47 14.92
N LEU A 46 7.03 14.45 15.69
CA LEU A 46 7.66 13.24 15.18
C LEU A 46 6.62 12.14 15.15
N PHE A 47 6.37 11.59 13.97
CA PHE A 47 5.50 10.44 13.79
C PHE A 47 6.32 9.28 13.26
N THR A 48 6.27 8.17 14.01
CA THR A 48 6.97 6.94 13.69
C THR A 48 5.92 5.87 13.48
N TYR A 49 5.90 5.30 12.28
CA TYR A 49 4.97 4.24 11.92
C TYR A 49 5.67 2.89 12.02
N ASN A 50 5.03 1.92 12.70
CA ASN A 50 5.54 0.56 12.89
C ASN A 50 7.05 0.52 13.26
N PRO A 51 7.44 1.05 14.42
CA PRO A 51 8.81 0.92 14.91
C PRO A 51 9.08 -0.55 15.26
N ASN A 52 9.52 -1.31 14.28
CA ASN A 52 9.84 -2.72 14.43
C ASN A 52 11.30 -2.86 14.87
N ASP A 53 11.50 -3.17 16.14
CA ASP A 53 12.57 -4.03 16.62
C ASP A 53 12.02 -4.76 17.84
N ASP A 54 12.04 -6.10 17.81
CA ASP A 54 11.49 -6.98 18.85
C ASP A 54 12.10 -6.72 20.26
N ASP A 55 13.14 -5.87 20.36
CA ASP A 55 13.84 -5.49 21.59
C ASP A 55 14.27 -3.99 21.65
N ALA A 56 13.82 -3.11 20.73
CA ALA A 56 14.23 -1.69 20.75
C ALA A 56 13.17 -0.72 20.19
N ASP A 57 12.96 0.41 20.88
CA ASP A 57 12.21 1.56 20.38
C ASP A 57 12.96 2.19 19.19
N SER A 58 12.78 1.65 17.99
CA SER A 58 13.37 2.24 16.79
C SER A 58 12.79 3.63 16.58
N LEU A 59 13.67 4.63 16.61
CA LEU A 59 13.32 6.02 16.30
C LEU A 59 12.85 6.19 14.84
N TYR A 60 13.25 5.25 13.97
CA TYR A 60 12.83 5.20 12.59
C TYR A 60 11.68 4.20 12.42
N GLY A 61 10.66 4.61 11.68
CA GLY A 61 9.55 3.74 11.36
C GLY A 61 9.87 2.81 10.20
N GLU A 62 9.10 1.73 10.07
CA GLU A 62 9.15 0.82 8.94
C GLU A 62 7.95 1.05 8.01
N SER A 63 8.20 1.30 6.72
CA SER A 63 7.13 1.47 5.73
C SER A 63 6.49 0.14 5.36
N ASP A 64 5.15 0.06 5.30
CA ASP A 64 4.42 -1.13 4.82
C ASP A 64 4.85 -1.59 3.42
N PHE A 65 5.22 -0.64 2.56
CA PHE A 65 5.73 -0.94 1.22
C PHE A 65 7.00 -1.79 1.20
N ARG A 66 7.72 -1.89 2.32
CA ARG A 66 8.89 -2.77 2.43
C ARG A 66 8.53 -4.23 2.25
N ALA A 67 7.43 -4.69 2.85
CA ALA A 67 6.91 -6.04 2.66
C ALA A 67 6.40 -6.27 1.22
N ALA A 68 5.85 -5.22 0.60
CA ALA A 68 5.31 -5.27 -0.76
C ALA A 68 6.40 -5.19 -1.86
N TYR A 69 7.58 -4.63 -1.55
CA TYR A 69 8.59 -4.23 -2.54
C TYR A 69 9.00 -5.37 -3.48
N ARG A 70 9.24 -6.57 -2.94
CA ARG A 70 9.69 -7.72 -3.75
C ARG A 70 8.69 -8.10 -4.84
N TYR A 71 7.40 -7.98 -4.54
CA TYR A 71 6.32 -8.33 -5.46
C TYR A 71 6.12 -7.23 -6.50
N TYR A 72 6.20 -5.96 -6.09
CA TYR A 72 6.19 -4.82 -7.00
C TYR A 72 7.34 -4.90 -8.01
N PHE A 73 8.56 -5.13 -7.53
CA PHE A 73 9.74 -5.27 -8.39
C PHE A 73 9.62 -6.45 -9.36
N SER A 74 9.13 -7.59 -8.89
CA SER A 74 8.83 -8.74 -9.74
C SER A 74 7.81 -8.39 -10.83
N ASN A 75 6.76 -7.63 -10.51
CA ASN A 75 5.75 -7.19 -11.48
C ASN A 75 6.30 -6.22 -12.53
N ASP A 76 7.19 -5.30 -12.19
CA ASP A 76 7.84 -4.44 -13.19
C ASP A 76 8.61 -5.28 -14.22
N ILE A 77 9.32 -6.32 -13.77
CA ILE A 77 10.04 -7.24 -14.65
C ILE A 77 9.08 -8.10 -15.49
N ILE A 78 8.08 -8.71 -14.84
CA ILE A 78 7.07 -9.55 -15.50
C ILE A 78 6.35 -8.76 -16.59
N GLN A 79 5.94 -7.52 -16.32
CA GLN A 79 5.24 -6.69 -17.29
C GLN A 79 6.10 -6.43 -18.53
N ARG A 80 7.40 -6.16 -18.35
CA ARG A 80 8.33 -5.96 -19.47
C ARG A 80 8.43 -7.21 -20.33
N PHE A 81 8.62 -8.38 -19.73
CA PHE A 81 8.70 -9.64 -20.47
C PHE A 81 7.37 -10.03 -21.11
N TRP A 82 6.24 -9.75 -20.45
CA TRP A 82 4.92 -9.98 -21.00
C TRP A 82 4.67 -9.12 -22.23
N ASN A 83 5.05 -7.84 -22.20
CA ASN A 83 4.93 -6.96 -23.37
C ASN A 83 5.77 -7.47 -24.55
N ILE A 84 7.02 -7.89 -24.31
CA ILE A 84 7.88 -8.49 -25.35
C ILE A 84 7.25 -9.78 -25.89
N PHE A 85 6.68 -10.61 -25.01
CA PHE A 85 5.97 -11.82 -25.42
C PHE A 85 4.77 -11.50 -26.31
N LEU A 86 3.94 -10.52 -25.93
CA LEU A 86 2.78 -10.10 -26.71
C LEU A 86 3.18 -9.52 -28.07
N GLU A 87 4.28 -8.76 -28.13
CA GLU A 87 4.86 -8.28 -29.39
C GLU A 87 5.27 -9.45 -30.29
N LYS A 88 6.04 -10.43 -29.76
CA LYS A 88 6.46 -11.61 -30.52
C LYS A 88 5.31 -12.55 -30.89
N PHE A 89 4.24 -12.58 -30.09
CA PHE A 89 3.05 -13.38 -30.37
C PHE A 89 2.20 -12.74 -31.45
N GLY A 90 2.01 -11.41 -31.43
CA GLY A 90 1.27 -10.68 -32.46
C GLY A 90 2.07 -10.48 -33.75
N GLN A 91 3.39 -10.43 -33.65
CA GLN A 91 4.34 -10.27 -34.76
C GLN A 91 5.46 -11.31 -34.65
N PRO A 92 5.19 -12.58 -35.00
CA PRO A 92 6.19 -13.63 -34.95
C PRO A 92 7.39 -13.30 -35.83
N THR A 93 8.55 -13.80 -35.41
CA THR A 93 9.81 -13.57 -36.13
C THR A 93 9.81 -14.41 -37.39
N VAL A 94 10.09 -13.80 -38.54
CA VAL A 94 10.18 -14.53 -39.80
C VAL A 94 11.60 -15.04 -39.99
N ILE A 95 11.73 -16.32 -40.30
CA ILE A 95 13.01 -16.95 -40.66
C ILE A 95 12.98 -17.25 -42.15
N GLY A 96 13.93 -16.65 -42.88
CA GLY A 96 14.21 -17.04 -44.25
C GLY A 96 15.34 -18.06 -44.30
N ARG A 97 15.19 -19.09 -45.13
CA ARG A 97 16.24 -20.06 -45.44
C ARG A 97 16.63 -19.93 -46.91
N TYR A 98 17.94 -19.92 -47.16
CA TYR A 98 18.52 -19.87 -48.50
C TYR A 98 19.60 -20.95 -48.66
N GLY A 99 19.87 -21.34 -49.91
CA GLY A 99 20.84 -22.39 -50.22
C GLY A 99 22.29 -22.02 -49.87
N SER A 100 23.07 -23.03 -49.47
CA SER A 100 24.50 -22.86 -49.20
C SER A 100 25.24 -22.30 -50.42
N GLY A 101 26.11 -21.30 -50.21
CA GLY A 101 26.84 -20.61 -51.29
C GLY A 101 26.15 -19.37 -51.86
N THR A 102 25.00 -18.95 -51.32
CA THR A 102 24.34 -17.68 -51.73
C THR A 102 25.24 -16.47 -51.44
N PRO A 103 25.56 -15.61 -52.43
CA PRO A 103 26.36 -14.40 -52.23
C PRO A 103 25.72 -13.43 -51.22
N LYS A 104 26.54 -12.72 -50.44
CA LYS A 104 26.06 -11.82 -49.37
C LYS A 104 25.07 -10.76 -49.88
N ASP A 105 25.32 -10.20 -51.05
CA ASP A 105 24.46 -9.19 -51.67
C ASP A 105 23.02 -9.70 -51.90
N LYS A 106 22.89 -10.99 -52.24
CA LYS A 106 21.57 -11.64 -52.35
C LYS A 106 20.95 -11.94 -51.00
N GLN A 107 21.75 -12.30 -50.00
CA GLN A 107 21.24 -12.50 -48.62
C GLN A 107 20.65 -11.21 -48.07
N ASP A 108 21.33 -10.07 -48.28
CA ASP A 108 20.85 -8.76 -47.84
C ASP A 108 19.56 -8.37 -48.58
N SER A 109 19.47 -8.63 -49.90
CA SER A 109 18.24 -8.45 -50.66
C SER A 109 17.08 -9.31 -50.15
N TYR A 110 17.34 -10.56 -49.75
CA TYR A 110 16.32 -11.43 -49.18
C TYR A 110 15.88 -10.95 -47.80
N LEU A 111 16.81 -10.47 -46.97
CA LEU A 111 16.48 -9.89 -45.67
C LEU A 111 15.58 -8.66 -45.81
N GLU A 112 15.81 -7.80 -46.79
CA GLU A 112 14.91 -6.67 -47.08
C GLU A 112 13.50 -7.12 -47.45
N ILE A 113 13.36 -8.19 -48.26
CA ILE A 113 12.03 -8.78 -48.56
C ILE A 113 11.37 -9.29 -47.28
N LEU A 114 12.12 -9.97 -46.39
CA LEU A 114 11.56 -10.50 -45.14
C LEU A 114 11.12 -9.38 -44.17
N LYS A 115 11.77 -8.22 -44.19
CA LYS A 115 11.38 -7.06 -43.36
C LYS A 115 10.00 -6.52 -43.73
N THR A 116 9.59 -6.62 -45.00
CA THR A 116 8.27 -6.13 -45.43
C THR A 116 7.13 -7.12 -45.10
N ILE A 117 7.44 -8.37 -44.74
CA ILE A 117 6.44 -9.40 -44.45
C ILE A 117 5.52 -9.03 -43.28
N GLN A 118 6.01 -8.27 -42.30
CA GLN A 118 5.20 -7.88 -41.15
C GLN A 118 4.26 -6.70 -41.42
N THR A 119 4.49 -5.93 -42.50
CA THR A 119 3.68 -4.74 -42.84
C THR A 119 2.78 -4.96 -44.06
N ASP A 120 3.21 -5.80 -45.00
CA ASP A 120 2.56 -5.92 -46.31
C ASP A 120 1.54 -7.06 -46.34
N THR A 121 0.43 -6.83 -47.04
CA THR A 121 -0.64 -7.84 -47.19
C THR A 121 -0.30 -8.92 -48.23
N ALA A 122 0.67 -8.67 -49.10
CA ALA A 122 1.12 -9.62 -50.13
C ALA A 122 2.61 -9.43 -50.43
N ILE A 123 3.36 -10.52 -50.56
CA ILE A 123 4.80 -10.52 -50.85
C ILE A 123 5.09 -11.44 -52.04
N VAL A 124 6.04 -11.04 -52.89
CA VAL A 124 6.57 -11.87 -54.00
C VAL A 124 7.97 -12.35 -53.61
N MET A 125 8.17 -13.67 -53.63
CA MET A 125 9.46 -14.29 -53.29
C MET A 125 9.96 -15.23 -54.40
N PRO A 126 11.28 -15.40 -54.57
CA PRO A 126 11.84 -16.43 -55.44
C PRO A 126 11.40 -17.83 -55.01
N LYS A 127 11.22 -18.74 -55.97
CA LYS A 127 10.70 -20.10 -55.73
C LYS A 127 11.58 -20.95 -54.79
N ASP A 128 12.87 -20.64 -54.72
CA ASP A 128 13.87 -21.35 -53.92
C ASP A 128 14.08 -20.75 -52.52
N LEU A 129 13.37 -19.66 -52.19
CA LEU A 129 13.42 -19.01 -50.89
C LEU A 129 12.25 -19.50 -50.02
N GLU A 130 12.57 -20.13 -48.90
CA GLU A 130 11.57 -20.53 -47.90
C GLU A 130 11.52 -19.50 -46.79
N ALA A 131 10.31 -19.02 -46.46
CA ALA A 131 10.07 -18.17 -45.31
C ALA A 131 9.07 -18.86 -44.37
N GLU A 132 9.43 -18.96 -43.10
CA GLU A 132 8.60 -19.54 -42.04
C GLU A 132 8.47 -18.57 -40.88
N LEU A 133 7.28 -18.51 -40.28
CA LEU A 133 7.09 -17.82 -39.02
C LEU A 133 7.62 -18.72 -37.89
N LEU A 134 8.61 -18.22 -37.16
CA LEU A 134 9.03 -18.82 -35.91
C LEU A 134 7.98 -18.49 -34.84
N GLU A 135 6.95 -19.32 -34.78
CA GLU A 135 5.93 -19.23 -33.75
C GLU A 135 6.49 -19.71 -32.40
N ALA A 136 6.17 -18.96 -31.34
CA ALA A 136 6.39 -19.46 -29.99
C ALA A 136 5.50 -20.69 -29.76
N THR A 137 6.08 -21.86 -29.52
CA THR A 137 5.36 -23.13 -29.35
C THR A 137 4.40 -23.14 -28.14
N ARG A 138 4.47 -22.12 -27.27
CA ARG A 138 3.61 -22.01 -26.08
C ARG A 138 2.26 -21.39 -26.45
N ARG A 139 1.21 -22.21 -26.41
CA ARG A 139 -0.18 -21.73 -26.47
C ARG A 139 -0.58 -21.09 -25.13
N GLY A 140 -1.13 -19.88 -25.14
CA GLY A 140 -1.62 -19.15 -23.96
C GLY A 140 -0.78 -17.94 -23.55
N ASP A 141 -1.06 -17.34 -22.38
CA ASP A 141 -0.39 -16.15 -21.83
C ASP A 141 1.00 -16.43 -21.25
N ALA A 142 1.56 -17.63 -21.46
CA ALA A 142 2.78 -18.14 -20.84
C ALA A 142 2.83 -18.03 -19.30
N GLY A 143 1.68 -17.88 -18.64
CA GLY A 143 1.56 -17.69 -17.18
C GLY A 143 1.85 -16.28 -16.70
N TYR A 144 2.11 -15.31 -17.58
CA TYR A 144 2.44 -13.93 -17.18
C TYR A 144 1.30 -13.28 -16.39
N LYS A 145 0.04 -13.44 -16.85
CA LYS A 145 -1.12 -12.85 -16.16
C LYS A 145 -1.26 -13.45 -14.76
N SER A 146 -1.17 -14.77 -14.65
CA SER A 146 -1.27 -15.47 -13.37
C SER A 146 -0.19 -15.04 -12.37
N ALA A 147 1.07 -14.91 -12.83
CA ALA A 147 2.16 -14.44 -12.00
C ALA A 147 1.97 -12.97 -11.57
N PHE A 148 1.53 -12.12 -12.50
CA PHE A 148 1.25 -10.71 -12.25
C PHE A 148 0.13 -10.50 -11.22
N ASP A 149 -0.98 -11.22 -11.39
CA ASP A 149 -2.14 -11.19 -10.49
C ASP A 149 -1.79 -11.74 -9.11
N THR A 150 -0.99 -12.82 -9.05
CA THR A 150 -0.50 -13.39 -7.78
C THR A 150 0.32 -12.36 -7.00
N ASN A 151 1.25 -11.68 -7.66
CA ASN A 151 2.03 -10.62 -7.03
C ASN A 151 1.14 -9.45 -6.56
N ASN A 152 0.16 -9.02 -7.35
CA ASN A 152 -0.79 -7.98 -6.93
C ASN A 152 -1.58 -8.39 -5.68
N ALA A 153 -2.02 -9.65 -5.60
CA ALA A 153 -2.68 -10.17 -4.41
C ALA A 153 -1.75 -10.18 -3.19
N MET A 154 -0.46 -10.48 -3.38
CA MET A 154 0.53 -10.43 -2.30
C MET A 154 0.88 -9.00 -1.86
N ILE A 155 0.91 -8.03 -2.77
CA ILE A 155 1.04 -6.59 -2.44
C ILE A 155 -0.16 -6.15 -1.58
N ALA A 156 -1.38 -6.47 -1.99
CA ALA A 156 -2.58 -6.13 -1.23
C ALA A 156 -2.53 -6.74 0.19
N ARG A 157 -2.15 -8.02 0.30
CA ARG A 157 -1.97 -8.70 1.60
C ARG A 157 -0.87 -8.06 2.45
N ALA A 158 0.25 -7.66 1.86
CA ALA A 158 1.34 -7.00 2.58
C ALA A 158 0.91 -5.65 3.16
N LEU A 159 -0.03 -4.95 2.53
CA LEU A 159 -0.63 -3.70 3.01
C LEU A 159 -1.88 -3.92 3.87
N LEU A 160 -2.17 -5.17 4.25
CA LEU A 160 -3.38 -5.59 4.97
C LEU A 160 -4.69 -5.15 4.30
N VAL A 161 -4.64 -4.87 2.98
CA VAL A 161 -5.82 -4.61 2.16
C VAL A 161 -6.37 -5.95 1.70
N GLY A 162 -7.60 -6.25 2.10
CA GLY A 162 -8.28 -7.46 1.67
C GLY A 162 -8.32 -7.57 0.15
N THR A 163 -7.91 -8.71 -0.41
CA THR A 163 -7.79 -8.91 -1.87
C THR A 163 -9.13 -8.65 -2.58
N LEU A 164 -10.25 -9.01 -1.95
CA LEU A 164 -11.61 -8.82 -2.45
C LEU A 164 -12.15 -7.37 -2.37
N LEU A 165 -11.37 -6.43 -1.82
CA LEU A 165 -11.69 -5.00 -1.87
C LEU A 165 -11.24 -4.37 -3.19
N MET A 166 -10.20 -4.93 -3.81
CA MET A 166 -9.61 -4.46 -5.07
C MET A 166 -10.05 -5.32 -6.26
N ASP A 167 -10.23 -6.62 -6.04
CA ASP A 167 -10.59 -7.59 -7.06
C ASP A 167 -11.98 -8.16 -6.78
N THR A 168 -12.98 -7.63 -7.48
CA THR A 168 -14.36 -8.15 -7.45
C THR A 168 -14.57 -9.22 -8.51
N GLY A 169 -13.55 -9.99 -8.89
CA GLY A 169 -13.67 -11.06 -9.88
C GLY A 169 -14.93 -11.91 -9.67
N GLU A 170 -15.43 -12.53 -10.76
CA GLU A 170 -16.73 -13.22 -10.88
C GLU A 170 -17.09 -14.26 -9.77
N LYS A 171 -16.19 -14.53 -8.82
CA LYS A 171 -16.31 -15.53 -7.75
C LYS A 171 -16.11 -14.97 -6.33
N GLY A 172 -16.37 -13.70 -6.07
CA GLY A 172 -16.36 -13.13 -4.71
C GLY A 172 -17.68 -13.32 -3.96
N SER A 173 -17.68 -13.98 -2.80
CA SER A 173 -18.84 -13.97 -1.89
C SER A 173 -18.97 -12.60 -1.23
N TRP A 174 -20.15 -11.97 -1.33
CA TRP A 174 -20.43 -10.67 -0.72
C TRP A 174 -20.13 -10.67 0.79
N ALA A 175 -20.46 -11.77 1.47
CA ALA A 175 -20.20 -11.93 2.91
C ALA A 175 -18.69 -11.89 3.23
N LEU A 176 -17.86 -12.51 2.38
CA LEU A 176 -16.41 -12.53 2.57
C LEU A 176 -15.78 -11.15 2.31
N SER A 177 -16.25 -10.44 1.28
CA SER A 177 -15.81 -9.06 1.00
C SER A 177 -16.15 -8.12 2.16
N LYS A 178 -17.35 -8.26 2.76
CA LYS A 178 -17.74 -7.51 3.97
C LYS A 178 -16.78 -7.76 5.13
N THR A 179 -16.42 -9.01 5.42
CA THR A 179 -15.44 -9.32 6.48
C THR A 179 -14.07 -8.68 6.23
N HIS A 180 -13.59 -8.72 4.99
CA HIS A 180 -12.34 -8.04 4.62
C HIS A 180 -12.42 -6.52 4.80
N PHE A 181 -13.55 -5.92 4.47
CA PHE A 181 -13.79 -4.50 4.70
C PHE A 181 -13.81 -4.17 6.19
N ASP A 182 -14.47 -4.98 7.02
CA ASP A 182 -14.52 -4.77 8.46
C ASP A 182 -13.11 -4.82 9.09
N ILE A 183 -12.25 -5.77 8.67
CA ILE A 183 -10.84 -5.82 9.07
C ILE A 183 -10.09 -4.54 8.69
N PHE A 184 -10.28 -4.06 7.46
CA PHE A 184 -9.67 -2.81 7.01
C PHE A 184 -10.12 -1.61 7.86
N ILE A 185 -11.41 -1.54 8.22
CA ILE A 185 -11.94 -0.50 9.11
C ILE A 185 -11.33 -0.61 10.51
N TYR A 186 -11.16 -1.80 11.07
CA TYR A 186 -10.49 -1.98 12.37
C TYR A 186 -9.05 -1.46 12.34
N ILE A 187 -8.30 -1.71 11.26
CA ILE A 187 -6.94 -1.20 11.12
C ILE A 187 -6.95 0.33 11.05
N LEU A 188 -7.84 0.94 10.26
CA LEU A 188 -7.95 2.39 10.19
C LEU A 188 -8.32 3.03 11.53
N ASP A 189 -9.24 2.42 12.28
CA ASP A 189 -9.64 2.86 13.61
C ASP A 189 -8.46 2.81 14.59
N TYR A 190 -7.69 1.71 14.56
CA TYR A 190 -6.46 1.55 15.34
C TYR A 190 -5.41 2.63 15.01
N LEU A 191 -5.14 2.88 13.72
CA LEU A 191 -4.22 3.93 13.28
C LEU A 191 -4.69 5.35 13.68
N GLY A 192 -6.01 5.55 13.69
CA GLY A 192 -6.63 6.76 14.24
C GLY A 192 -6.30 6.93 15.72
N GLY A 193 -6.48 5.87 16.52
CA GLY A 193 -6.13 5.84 17.94
C GLY A 193 -4.65 6.14 18.20
N GLU A 194 -3.75 5.49 17.49
CA GLU A 194 -2.30 5.76 17.59
C GLU A 194 -1.98 7.23 17.26
N THR A 195 -2.63 7.80 16.24
CA THR A 195 -2.47 9.22 15.87
C THR A 195 -2.99 10.16 16.97
N GLU A 196 -4.13 9.86 17.57
CA GLU A 196 -4.71 10.65 18.67
C GLU A 196 -3.74 10.72 19.85
N ASP A 197 -3.21 9.58 20.27
CA ASP A 197 -2.38 9.49 21.47
C ASP A 197 -0.95 10.00 21.19
N THR A 198 -0.29 9.52 20.14
CA THR A 198 1.14 9.83 19.88
C THR A 198 1.37 11.23 19.30
N ILE A 199 0.48 11.72 18.43
CA ILE A 199 0.63 13.03 17.78
C ILE A 199 -0.21 14.08 18.50
N ILE A 200 -1.53 13.90 18.52
CA ILE A 200 -2.45 14.97 18.94
C ILE A 200 -2.29 15.23 20.43
N ARG A 201 -2.29 14.19 21.26
CA ARG A 201 -2.25 14.35 22.71
C ARG A 201 -0.86 14.69 23.23
N GLU A 202 0.14 13.85 22.96
CA GLU A 202 1.47 14.02 23.56
C GLU A 202 2.29 15.16 22.95
N GLN A 203 2.12 15.46 21.66
CA GLN A 203 2.98 16.41 20.96
C GLN A 203 2.31 17.73 20.61
N ILE A 204 0.98 17.78 20.52
CA ILE A 204 0.24 19.01 20.20
C ILE A 204 -0.45 19.56 21.45
N ILE A 205 -1.45 18.85 21.98
CA ILE A 205 -2.30 19.32 23.09
C ILE A 205 -1.45 19.58 24.33
N LYS A 206 -0.66 18.60 24.77
CA LYS A 206 0.17 18.72 25.96
C LYS A 206 1.09 19.94 25.89
N ARG A 207 1.85 20.08 24.79
CA ARG A 207 2.76 21.20 24.58
C ARG A 207 2.02 22.55 24.57
N LEU A 208 0.86 22.64 23.91
CA LEU A 208 0.06 23.87 23.91
C LEU A 208 -0.47 24.24 25.29
N ILE A 209 -0.93 23.26 26.06
CA ILE A 209 -1.41 23.51 27.42
C ILE A 209 -0.24 23.95 28.32
N ASP A 210 0.90 23.27 28.24
CA ASP A 210 2.10 23.60 29.03
C ASP A 210 2.63 25.01 28.76
N PHE A 211 2.52 25.48 27.51
CA PHE A 211 2.90 26.84 27.15
C PHE A 211 1.96 27.93 27.68
N ASN A 212 0.71 27.59 28.00
CA ASN A 212 -0.34 28.56 28.32
C ASN A 212 -0.80 28.54 29.78
N PHE A 213 -0.65 27.42 30.49
CA PHE A 213 -1.27 27.20 31.79
C PHE A 213 -0.27 26.63 32.82
N ALA A 214 -0.22 27.26 34.01
CA ALA A 214 0.63 26.80 35.11
C ALA A 214 0.06 25.61 35.90
N GLN A 215 -1.27 25.37 35.81
CA GLN A 215 -1.96 24.22 36.38
C GLN A 215 -2.69 23.47 35.26
N PRO A 216 -1.98 22.58 34.55
CA PRO A 216 -2.49 22.03 33.30
C PRO A 216 -3.61 21.01 33.56
N LYS A 217 -4.69 21.12 32.78
CA LYS A 217 -5.65 20.04 32.54
C LYS A 217 -5.61 19.72 31.07
N TYR A 218 -5.28 18.48 30.73
CA TYR A 218 -5.12 18.06 29.34
C TYR A 218 -6.44 17.51 28.81
N PRO A 219 -7.05 18.14 27.79
CA PRO A 219 -8.21 17.55 27.12
C PRO A 219 -7.81 16.32 26.31
N TYR A 220 -8.78 15.45 26.08
CA TYR A 220 -8.62 14.28 25.22
C TYR A 220 -9.26 14.57 23.87
N PHE A 221 -8.50 14.34 22.81
CA PHE A 221 -9.02 14.33 21.45
C PHE A 221 -9.25 12.88 21.04
N LYS A 222 -10.44 12.58 20.51
CA LYS A 222 -10.81 11.28 19.95
C LYS A 222 -11.53 11.49 18.62
N PHE A 223 -11.10 10.78 17.59
CA PHE A 223 -11.87 10.60 16.37
C PHE A 223 -13.13 9.80 16.68
N LYS A 224 -14.15 10.02 15.85
CA LYS A 224 -15.32 9.17 15.88
C LYS A 224 -14.92 7.80 15.33
N SER A 225 -15.17 6.74 16.11
CA SER A 225 -14.85 5.39 15.67
C SER A 225 -15.53 5.06 14.33
N LEU A 226 -14.75 4.46 13.44
CA LEU A 226 -15.20 4.00 12.12
C LEU A 226 -15.91 2.65 12.21
N ILE A 227 -15.71 1.92 13.31
CA ILE A 227 -16.34 0.64 13.56
C ILE A 227 -17.85 0.87 13.71
N LYS A 228 -18.61 0.33 12.76
CA LYS A 228 -20.07 0.30 12.85
C LYS A 228 -20.46 -0.77 13.85
N GLU A 229 -20.81 -0.34 15.05
CA GLU A 229 -21.47 -1.21 16.01
C GLU A 229 -22.83 -1.65 15.46
N ASP A 230 -23.12 -2.95 15.54
CA ASP A 230 -24.42 -3.50 15.18
C ASP A 230 -25.45 -3.09 16.25
N GLN A 231 -26.12 -1.96 15.99
CA GLN A 231 -27.15 -1.42 16.88
C GLN A 231 -28.33 -2.38 17.06
N GLU A 232 -28.61 -3.23 16.06
CA GLU A 232 -29.67 -4.23 16.16
C GLU A 232 -29.25 -5.37 17.09
N ALA A 233 -28.01 -5.84 16.99
CA ALA A 233 -27.46 -6.82 17.93
C ALA A 233 -27.41 -6.27 19.36
N LYS A 234 -26.96 -5.02 19.54
CA LYS A 234 -26.96 -4.34 20.85
C LYS A 234 -28.37 -4.22 21.44
N ALA A 235 -29.34 -3.79 20.62
CA ALA A 235 -30.74 -3.70 21.04
C ALA A 235 -31.32 -5.07 21.42
N LYS A 236 -30.98 -6.13 20.67
CA LYS A 236 -31.40 -7.51 20.99
C LYS A 236 -30.78 -7.99 22.31
N ILE A 237 -29.49 -7.78 22.54
CA ILE A 237 -28.81 -8.14 23.79
C ILE A 237 -29.44 -7.39 24.96
N ALA A 238 -29.61 -6.07 24.84
CA ALA A 238 -30.24 -5.25 25.87
C ALA A 238 -31.66 -5.75 26.18
N LYS A 239 -32.46 -6.03 25.14
CA LYS A 239 -33.80 -6.61 25.32
C LYS A 239 -33.76 -7.96 26.04
N MET A 240 -32.87 -8.88 25.65
CA MET A 240 -32.75 -10.19 26.30
C MET A 240 -32.37 -10.07 27.78
N LEU A 241 -31.46 -9.16 28.13
CA LEU A 241 -31.04 -8.95 29.51
C LEU A 241 -32.15 -8.31 30.36
N VAL A 242 -32.94 -7.40 29.77
CA VAL A 242 -34.13 -6.79 30.41
C VAL A 242 -35.23 -7.84 30.60
N ASP A 243 -35.54 -8.61 29.55
CA ASP A 243 -36.56 -9.67 29.59
C ASP A 243 -36.18 -10.78 30.60
N ALA A 244 -34.88 -11.03 30.79
CA ALA A 244 -34.36 -11.95 31.80
C ALA A 244 -34.30 -11.35 33.23
N GLY A 245 -34.62 -10.06 33.39
CA GLY A 245 -34.57 -9.37 34.68
C GLY A 245 -33.16 -9.15 35.24
N LEU A 246 -32.13 -9.22 34.39
CA LEU A 246 -30.72 -9.07 34.79
C LEU A 246 -30.28 -7.60 34.83
N ILE A 247 -30.96 -6.71 34.09
CA ILE A 247 -30.63 -5.28 33.99
C ILE A 247 -31.91 -4.44 33.98
N ASN A 248 -31.85 -3.21 34.50
CA ASN A 248 -32.93 -2.23 34.38
C ASN A 248 -32.69 -1.31 33.16
N PRO A 249 -33.67 -1.11 32.26
CA PRO A 249 -33.57 -0.19 31.12
C PRO A 249 -33.21 1.26 31.48
N GLU A 250 -33.45 1.70 32.71
CA GLU A 250 -33.17 3.06 33.16
C GLU A 250 -31.72 3.29 33.60
N GLU A 251 -30.89 2.25 33.67
CA GLU A 251 -29.48 2.37 34.04
C GLU A 251 -28.71 3.20 32.99
N GLU A 252 -27.87 4.12 33.45
CA GLU A 252 -27.14 5.09 32.62
C GLU A 252 -26.25 4.40 31.57
N TRP A 253 -25.61 3.29 31.95
CA TRP A 253 -24.79 2.50 31.05
C TRP A 253 -25.61 1.84 29.93
N VAL A 254 -26.90 1.53 30.13
CA VAL A 254 -27.76 0.93 29.09
C VAL A 254 -28.08 1.97 28.01
N ARG A 255 -28.36 3.21 28.43
CA ARG A 255 -28.57 4.34 27.51
C ARG A 255 -27.29 4.68 26.74
N GLU A 256 -26.16 4.69 27.43
CA GLU A 256 -24.85 4.89 26.81
C GLU A 256 -24.49 3.75 25.84
N PHE A 257 -24.73 2.50 26.23
CA PHE A 257 -24.49 1.31 25.42
C PHE A 257 -25.28 1.32 24.10
N LEU A 258 -26.52 1.80 24.15
CA LEU A 258 -27.43 1.98 23.01
C LEU A 258 -27.29 3.34 22.31
N LYS A 259 -26.39 4.22 22.79
CA LYS A 259 -26.18 5.58 22.27
C LYS A 259 -27.46 6.42 22.20
N ILE A 260 -28.35 6.25 23.17
CA ILE A 260 -29.56 7.05 23.31
C ILE A 260 -29.15 8.40 23.93
N PRO A 261 -29.43 9.55 23.29
CA PRO A 261 -29.14 10.85 23.90
C PRO A 261 -29.85 11.01 25.23
N ALA A 262 -29.22 11.72 26.17
CA ALA A 262 -29.77 12.03 27.49
C ALA A 262 -31.12 12.75 27.41
#